data_AF-A0A7S3UWI9-F1
#
_entry.id   AF-A0A7S3UWI9-F1
#
_cell.length_a   1.000
_cell.length_b   1.000
_cell.length_c   1.000
_cell.angle_alpha   90.00
_cell.angle_beta   90.00
_cell.angle_gamma   90.00
#
_symmetry.space_group_name_H-M   'P 1'
#
loop_
_entity.id
_entity.type
_entity.pdbx_description
1 polymer ?
#
loop_
_entity_poly.entity_id
_entity_poly.type
_entity_poly.pdbx_seq_one_letter_code
_entity_poly.pdbx_strand_id
1 'polypeptide(L)'
;MGMECSPVDMLNISQFTSRMVALAEYRKQLFQYLQEKMATVAPNLATLIGETVAARLISKAGSLTSLAKCPASTVQILGAEKALFRALKTKGNTPKYGLIYHSTFIGRAAAKNKGRISRYLANKCAIASRIDSFIEEPTTLYGEKLRDQVEERLNFYDTGEAPRKNIDVMELVAKSIKEKMAEAKGDEDGEGKKKKKKKKKDKTPKKSDADEDEEIQAETPKTEKKKKKKKRALEEEAAITPEPSAKKKKKDKSSKKKKKKSLGGGDA
;
A
#
# COMPACT_ATOMS: atom_id res chain seq x y z
N MET A 1 48.46 19.64 -14.71
CA MET A 1 48.82 18.21 -14.70
C MET A 1 48.47 17.64 -13.33
N GLY A 2 48.06 16.37 -13.25
CA GLY A 2 47.71 15.73 -11.98
C GLY A 2 48.92 15.58 -11.05
N MET A 3 48.66 15.34 -9.77
CA MET A 3 49.70 15.11 -8.75
C MET A 3 50.04 13.61 -8.69
N GLU A 4 51.32 13.27 -8.51
CA GLU A 4 51.72 11.87 -8.36
C GLU A 4 51.27 11.32 -6.98
N CYS A 5 50.57 10.20 -6.99
CA CYS A 5 50.09 9.53 -5.78
C CYS A 5 51.16 8.59 -5.22
N SER A 6 51.28 8.53 -3.88
CA SER A 6 52.12 7.54 -3.20
C SER A 6 51.66 6.12 -3.54
N PRO A 7 52.58 5.12 -3.65
CA PRO A 7 52.22 3.73 -3.92
C PRO A 7 51.28 3.15 -2.86
N VAL A 8 51.36 3.61 -1.60
CA VAL A 8 50.45 3.19 -0.52
C VAL A 8 49.04 3.73 -0.76
N ASP A 9 48.93 4.97 -1.23
CA ASP A 9 47.63 5.59 -1.53
C ASP A 9 46.98 4.93 -2.75
N MET A 10 47.77 4.58 -3.77
CA MET A 10 47.30 3.83 -4.93
C MET A 10 46.75 2.44 -4.55
N LEU A 11 47.39 1.74 -3.61
CA LEU A 11 46.87 0.48 -3.08
C LEU A 11 45.54 0.67 -2.36
N ASN A 12 45.42 1.70 -1.52
CA ASN A 12 44.17 2.01 -0.80
C ASN A 12 43.03 2.37 -1.77
N ILE A 13 43.33 3.17 -2.79
CA ILE A 13 42.37 3.53 -3.85
C ILE A 13 41.94 2.29 -4.64
N SER A 14 42.87 1.42 -4.99
CA SER A 14 42.58 0.16 -5.70
C SER A 14 41.70 -0.79 -4.87
N GLN A 15 41.98 -0.92 -3.57
CA GLN A 15 41.16 -1.71 -2.66
C GLN A 15 39.75 -1.11 -2.47
N PHE A 16 39.66 0.21 -2.32
CA PHE A 16 38.39 0.91 -2.16
C PHE A 16 37.50 0.78 -3.41
N THR A 17 38.09 0.97 -4.59
CA THR A 17 37.38 0.82 -5.87
C THR A 17 36.93 -0.62 -6.07
N SER A 18 37.76 -1.61 -5.76
CA SER A 18 37.38 -3.03 -5.81
C SER A 18 36.19 -3.36 -4.90
N ARG A 19 36.18 -2.84 -3.68
CA ARG A 19 35.03 -2.98 -2.76
C ARG A 19 33.78 -2.28 -3.28
N MET A 20 33.93 -1.10 -3.88
CA MET A 20 32.82 -0.35 -4.47
C MET A 20 32.18 -1.10 -5.64
N VAL A 21 33.00 -1.74 -6.48
CA VAL A 21 32.52 -2.61 -7.58
C VAL A 21 31.76 -3.80 -7.02
N ALA A 22 32.31 -4.49 -6.02
CA ALA A 22 31.64 -5.63 -5.39
C ALA A 22 30.27 -5.24 -4.78
N LEU A 23 30.17 -4.08 -4.13
CA LEU A 23 28.88 -3.56 -3.61
C LEU A 23 27.90 -3.20 -4.73
N ALA A 24 28.39 -2.68 -5.86
CA ALA A 24 27.55 -2.39 -7.02
C ALA A 24 27.00 -3.67 -7.66
N GLU A 25 27.80 -4.73 -7.75
CA GLU A 25 27.37 -6.06 -8.21
C GLU A 25 26.36 -6.69 -7.26
N TYR A 26 26.65 -6.65 -5.95
CA TYR A 26 25.72 -7.16 -4.93
C TYR A 26 24.36 -6.45 -4.97
N ARG A 27 24.35 -5.12 -5.22
CA ARG A 27 23.10 -4.37 -5.43
C ARG A 27 22.31 -4.88 -6.63
N LYS A 28 22.96 -5.26 -7.74
CA LYS A 28 22.28 -5.82 -8.92
C LYS A 28 21.67 -7.19 -8.58
N GLN A 29 22.42 -8.05 -7.90
CA GLN A 29 21.93 -9.36 -7.45
C GLN A 29 20.71 -9.23 -6.54
N LEU A 30 20.75 -8.32 -5.56
CA LEU A 30 19.61 -8.05 -4.69
C LEU A 30 18.38 -7.53 -5.44
N PHE A 31 18.60 -6.70 -6.46
CA PHE A 31 17.50 -6.19 -7.28
C PHE A 31 16.83 -7.33 -8.08
N GLN A 32 17.63 -8.22 -8.67
CA GLN A 32 17.12 -9.39 -9.38
C GLN A 32 16.37 -10.33 -8.42
N TYR A 33 16.93 -10.60 -7.25
CA TYR A 33 16.25 -11.38 -6.20
C TYR A 33 14.91 -10.75 -5.79
N LEU A 34 14.86 -9.42 -5.67
CA LEU A 34 13.62 -8.71 -5.37
C LEU A 34 12.57 -8.89 -6.48
N GLN A 35 12.98 -8.83 -7.75
CA GLN A 35 12.06 -9.03 -8.88
C GLN A 35 11.46 -10.44 -8.88
N GLU A 36 12.30 -11.47 -8.72
CA GLU A 36 11.86 -12.86 -8.67
C GLU A 36 10.90 -13.10 -7.50
N LYS A 37 11.26 -12.63 -6.30
CA LYS A 37 10.39 -12.78 -5.11
C LYS A 37 9.09 -12.00 -5.24
N MET A 38 9.12 -10.80 -5.82
CA MET A 38 7.90 -10.03 -6.01
C MET A 38 6.97 -10.68 -7.04
N ALA A 39 7.51 -11.30 -8.09
CA ALA A 39 6.71 -12.03 -9.07
C ALA A 39 5.98 -13.22 -8.44
N THR A 40 6.59 -13.90 -7.46
CA THR A 40 5.94 -14.99 -6.72
C THR A 40 4.91 -14.49 -5.70
N VAL A 41 5.21 -13.40 -4.98
CA VAL A 41 4.42 -12.96 -3.81
C VAL A 41 3.29 -11.99 -4.18
N ALA A 42 3.55 -11.06 -5.10
CA ALA A 42 2.60 -10.01 -5.46
C ALA A 42 2.77 -9.57 -6.94
N PRO A 43 2.43 -10.45 -7.90
CA PRO A 43 2.59 -10.14 -9.32
C PRO A 43 1.68 -9.01 -9.82
N ASN A 44 0.47 -8.85 -9.26
CA ASN A 44 -0.45 -7.81 -9.72
C ASN A 44 -0.02 -6.41 -9.24
N LEU A 45 0.48 -6.31 -8.00
CA LEU A 45 1.01 -5.05 -7.48
C LEU A 45 2.30 -4.65 -8.21
N ALA A 46 3.17 -5.63 -8.52
CA ALA A 46 4.40 -5.42 -9.27
C ALA A 46 4.13 -4.89 -10.68
N THR A 47 3.23 -5.54 -11.43
CA THR A 47 2.86 -5.12 -12.79
C THR A 47 2.21 -3.72 -12.82
N LEU A 48 1.48 -3.34 -11.76
CA LEU A 48 0.80 -2.05 -11.68
C LEU A 48 1.71 -0.86 -11.37
N ILE A 49 2.69 -0.97 -10.46
CA ILE A 49 3.47 0.19 -9.97
C ILE A 49 4.99 -0.01 -10.13
N GLY A 50 5.43 -1.21 -10.48
CA GLY A 50 6.82 -1.63 -10.47
C GLY A 50 7.26 -2.24 -9.14
N GLU A 51 8.27 -3.09 -9.18
CA GLU A 51 8.68 -3.97 -8.07
C GLU A 51 9.26 -3.16 -6.91
N THR A 52 10.04 -2.11 -7.20
CA THR A 52 10.70 -1.30 -6.16
C THR A 52 9.71 -0.49 -5.32
N VAL A 53 8.69 0.10 -5.96
CA VAL A 53 7.67 0.90 -5.27
C VAL A 53 6.71 -0.03 -4.54
N ALA A 54 6.33 -1.16 -5.15
CA ALA A 54 5.52 -2.19 -4.51
C ALA A 54 6.20 -2.75 -3.25
N ALA A 55 7.48 -3.12 -3.33
CA ALA A 55 8.26 -3.59 -2.19
C ALA A 55 8.29 -2.57 -1.05
N ARG A 56 8.48 -1.29 -1.39
CA ARG A 56 8.51 -0.22 -0.39
C ARG A 56 7.16 0.01 0.27
N LEU A 57 6.05 -0.13 -0.48
CA LEU A 57 4.69 -0.06 0.08
C LEU A 57 4.42 -1.21 1.05
N ILE A 58 4.78 -2.44 0.68
CA ILE A 58 4.64 -3.62 1.54
C ILE A 58 5.48 -3.46 2.81
N SER A 59 6.75 -3.07 2.66
CA SER A 59 7.65 -2.83 3.79
C SER A 59 7.09 -1.77 4.76
N LYS A 60 6.54 -0.68 4.23
CA LYS A 60 5.97 0.39 5.06
C LYS A 60 4.68 -0.02 5.77
N ALA A 61 3.87 -0.87 5.15
CA ALA A 61 2.68 -1.46 5.76
C ALA A 61 3.02 -2.60 6.76
N GLY A 62 4.24 -3.13 6.71
CA GLY A 62 4.75 -4.21 7.55
C GLY A 62 4.55 -5.61 6.93
N SER A 63 3.43 -5.85 6.25
CA SER A 63 3.16 -7.10 5.54
C SER A 63 2.18 -6.90 4.38
N LEU A 64 2.13 -7.86 3.46
CA LEU A 64 1.17 -7.84 2.35
C LEU A 64 -0.28 -7.89 2.85
N THR A 65 -0.55 -8.71 3.87
CA THR A 65 -1.88 -8.80 4.49
C THR A 65 -2.29 -7.49 5.18
N SER A 66 -1.33 -6.80 5.83
CA SER A 66 -1.57 -5.48 6.42
C SER A 66 -1.90 -4.45 5.35
N LEU A 67 -1.16 -4.48 4.23
CA LEU A 67 -1.42 -3.62 3.08
C LEU A 67 -2.82 -3.87 2.47
N ALA A 68 -3.23 -5.13 2.35
CA ALA A 68 -4.55 -5.51 1.83
C ALA A 68 -5.70 -5.00 2.71
N LYS A 69 -5.50 -4.98 4.04
CA LYS A 69 -6.45 -4.44 5.02
C LYS A 69 -6.50 -2.91 5.03
N CYS A 70 -5.45 -2.23 4.59
CA CYS A 70 -5.45 -0.78 4.53
C CYS A 70 -6.53 -0.26 3.55
N PRO A 71 -7.24 0.82 3.89
CA PRO A 71 -8.10 1.50 2.93
C PRO A 71 -7.23 2.27 1.91
N ALA A 72 -7.78 2.51 0.72
CA ALA A 72 -7.05 3.16 -0.36
C ALA A 72 -6.59 4.60 -0.01
N SER A 73 -7.32 5.31 0.86
CA SER A 73 -6.91 6.61 1.39
C SER A 73 -5.62 6.55 2.21
N THR A 74 -5.42 5.47 2.98
CA THR A 74 -4.17 5.22 3.69
C THR A 74 -3.06 4.84 2.71
N VAL A 75 -3.36 4.01 1.72
CA VAL A 75 -2.40 3.63 0.65
C VAL A 75 -1.91 4.85 -0.14
N GLN A 76 -2.78 5.84 -0.38
CA GLN A 76 -2.42 7.09 -1.03
C GLN A 76 -1.32 7.88 -0.30
N ILE A 77 -1.35 7.89 1.04
CA ILE A 77 -0.49 8.72 1.90
C ILE A 77 0.59 7.91 2.65
N LEU A 78 0.65 6.60 2.42
CA LEU A 78 1.66 5.70 2.99
C LEU A 78 3.07 6.25 2.66
N GLY A 79 3.90 6.43 3.69
CA GLY A 79 5.21 7.09 3.67
C GLY A 79 5.22 8.61 3.91
N ALA A 80 4.07 9.28 3.89
CA ALA A 80 3.93 10.71 4.18
C ALA A 80 3.28 10.98 5.56
N GLU A 81 3.26 9.98 6.45
CA GLU A 81 2.48 10.04 7.69
C GLU A 81 2.93 11.17 8.61
N LYS A 82 4.26 11.38 8.73
CA LYS A 82 4.81 12.48 9.55
C LYS A 82 4.34 13.85 9.08
N ALA A 83 4.28 14.05 7.75
CA ALA A 83 3.80 15.30 7.17
C ALA A 83 2.29 15.47 7.34
N LEU A 84 1.53 14.39 7.19
CA LEU A 84 0.09 14.37 7.44
C LEU A 84 -0.23 14.75 8.89
N PHE A 85 0.41 14.10 9.87
CA PHE A 85 0.16 14.37 11.28
C PHE A 85 0.60 15.78 11.68
N ARG A 86 1.67 16.31 11.08
CA ARG A 86 2.07 17.70 11.27
C ARG A 86 1.00 18.66 10.74
N ALA A 87 0.52 18.44 9.51
CA ALA A 87 -0.51 19.28 8.90
C ALA A 87 -1.82 19.25 9.69
N LEU A 88 -2.22 18.10 10.22
CA LEU A 88 -3.41 17.98 11.07
C LEU A 88 -3.26 18.78 12.38
N LYS A 89 -2.08 18.74 13.01
CA LYS A 89 -1.81 19.52 14.25
C LYS A 89 -1.77 21.02 14.01
N THR A 90 -1.18 21.46 12.89
CA THR A 90 -1.02 22.88 12.57
C THR A 90 -2.15 23.44 11.70
N LYS A 91 -3.18 22.63 11.40
CA LYS A 91 -4.24 22.95 10.41
C LYS A 91 -3.67 23.46 9.07
N GLY A 92 -2.54 22.88 8.65
CA GLY A 92 -1.88 23.20 7.38
C GLY A 92 -2.34 22.32 6.23
N ASN A 93 -1.72 22.50 5.05
CA ASN A 93 -2.00 21.68 3.88
C ASN A 93 -1.57 20.22 4.08
N THR A 94 -2.49 19.28 3.86
CA THR A 94 -2.20 17.85 3.95
C THR A 94 -1.49 17.35 2.68
N PRO A 95 -0.55 16.40 2.82
CA PRO A 95 0.10 15.78 1.66
C PRO A 95 -0.93 15.00 0.82
N LYS A 96 -0.82 15.10 -0.49
CA LYS A 96 -1.73 14.44 -1.45
C LYS A 96 -1.23 13.07 -1.92
N TYR A 97 0.03 12.75 -1.67
CA TYR A 97 0.69 11.52 -2.12
C TYR A 97 1.81 11.15 -1.16
N GLY A 98 2.08 9.85 -1.03
CA GLY A 98 3.22 9.29 -0.31
C GLY A 98 4.18 8.57 -1.24
N LEU A 99 4.51 7.31 -0.94
CA LEU A 99 5.44 6.48 -1.72
C LEU A 99 4.99 6.25 -3.17
N ILE A 100 3.68 6.27 -3.42
CA ILE A 100 3.08 6.11 -4.74
C ILE A 100 3.52 7.23 -5.70
N TYR A 101 3.97 8.38 -5.19
CA TYR A 101 4.48 9.49 -6.01
C TYR A 101 5.60 9.08 -6.96
N HIS A 102 6.41 8.09 -6.59
CA HIS A 102 7.50 7.57 -7.42
C HIS A 102 7.04 6.64 -8.55
N SER A 103 5.73 6.42 -8.71
CA SER A 103 5.18 5.71 -9.86
C SER A 103 5.34 6.51 -11.15
N THR A 104 5.59 5.82 -12.25
CA THR A 104 5.72 6.41 -13.59
C THR A 104 4.45 7.15 -14.03
N PHE A 105 3.27 6.65 -13.65
CA PHE A 105 1.97 7.27 -13.97
C PHE A 105 1.81 8.68 -13.39
N ILE A 106 2.27 8.91 -12.15
CA ILE A 106 2.19 10.24 -11.52
C ILE A 106 3.25 11.18 -12.06
N GLY A 107 4.43 10.65 -12.44
CA GLY A 107 5.48 11.42 -13.10
C GLY A 107 5.02 12.02 -14.43
N ARG A 108 4.29 11.24 -15.24
CA ARG A 108 3.74 11.66 -16.55
C ARG A 108 2.57 12.63 -16.44
N ALA A 109 1.83 12.60 -15.34
CA ALA A 109 0.64 13.41 -15.16
C ALA A 109 0.92 14.91 -14.99
N ALA A 110 0.06 15.76 -15.57
CA ALA A 110 0.07 17.20 -15.35
C ALA A 110 -0.07 17.56 -13.85
N ALA A 111 0.62 18.61 -13.38
CA ALA A 111 0.70 18.99 -11.97
C ALA A 111 -0.68 19.17 -11.28
N LYS A 112 -1.67 19.68 -12.01
CA LYS A 112 -3.05 19.84 -11.54
C LYS A 112 -3.76 18.50 -11.30
N ASN A 113 -3.44 17.49 -12.11
CA ASN A 113 -4.09 16.17 -12.11
C ASN A 113 -3.37 15.13 -11.25
N LYS A 114 -2.12 15.38 -10.83
CA LYS A 114 -1.32 14.46 -9.98
C LYS A 114 -2.08 13.95 -8.75
N GLY A 115 -2.82 14.82 -8.05
CA GLY A 115 -3.61 14.41 -6.88
C GLY A 115 -4.79 13.50 -7.22
N ARG A 116 -5.45 13.72 -8.37
CA ARG A 116 -6.58 12.91 -8.83
C ARG A 116 -6.12 11.54 -9.27
N ILE A 117 -5.03 11.47 -10.03
CA ILE A 117 -4.42 10.22 -10.49
C ILE A 117 -3.83 9.45 -9.33
N SER A 118 -3.18 10.11 -8.37
CA SER A 118 -2.66 9.44 -7.16
C SER A 118 -3.76 8.73 -6.38
N ARG A 119 -4.94 9.35 -6.22
CA ARG A 119 -6.10 8.71 -5.59
C ARG A 119 -6.61 7.51 -6.41
N TYR A 120 -6.73 7.66 -7.73
CA TYR A 120 -7.18 6.59 -8.60
C TYR A 120 -6.21 5.39 -8.57
N LEU A 121 -4.92 5.66 -8.67
CA LEU A 121 -3.88 4.65 -8.58
C LEU A 121 -3.91 3.96 -7.21
N ALA A 122 -4.02 4.69 -6.10
CA ALA A 122 -4.11 4.09 -4.77
C ALA A 122 -5.32 3.14 -4.62
N ASN A 123 -6.47 3.47 -5.23
CA ASN A 123 -7.62 2.55 -5.27
C ASN A 123 -7.30 1.26 -6.01
N LYS A 124 -6.64 1.35 -7.17
CA LYS A 124 -6.22 0.19 -7.98
C LYS A 124 -5.17 -0.65 -7.27
N CYS A 125 -4.23 0.00 -6.59
CA CYS A 125 -3.22 -0.66 -5.77
C CYS A 125 -3.84 -1.41 -4.60
N ALA A 126 -4.84 -0.83 -3.94
CA ALA A 126 -5.56 -1.50 -2.85
C ALA A 126 -6.29 -2.75 -3.36
N ILE A 127 -6.92 -2.68 -4.54
CA ILE A 127 -7.56 -3.85 -5.17
C ILE A 127 -6.51 -4.92 -5.51
N ALA A 128 -5.44 -4.55 -6.22
CA ALA A 128 -4.36 -5.47 -6.58
C ALA A 128 -3.74 -6.15 -5.35
N SER A 129 -3.46 -5.39 -4.29
CA SER A 129 -2.88 -5.94 -3.05
C SER A 129 -3.79 -6.94 -2.34
N ARG A 130 -5.12 -6.78 -2.46
CA ARG A 130 -6.08 -7.74 -1.91
C ARG A 130 -6.15 -9.00 -2.75
N ILE A 131 -6.13 -8.86 -4.08
CA ILE A 131 -6.08 -10.02 -4.98
C ILE A 131 -4.81 -10.81 -4.68
N ASP A 132 -3.65 -10.18 -4.67
CA ASP A 132 -2.37 -10.84 -4.40
C ASP A 132 -2.32 -11.49 -3.00
N SER A 133 -2.96 -10.90 -1.98
CA SER A 133 -2.93 -11.46 -0.62
C SER A 133 -3.89 -12.62 -0.37
N PHE A 134 -4.97 -12.75 -1.15
CA PHE A 134 -6.07 -13.69 -0.88
C PHE A 134 -6.32 -14.69 -2.02
N ILE A 135 -5.65 -14.54 -3.16
CA ILE A 135 -5.71 -15.53 -4.24
C ILE A 135 -4.83 -16.73 -3.90
N GLU A 136 -5.33 -17.94 -4.15
CA GLU A 136 -4.55 -19.17 -3.93
C GLU A 136 -3.49 -19.37 -5.02
N GLU A 137 -3.86 -19.07 -6.28
CA GLU A 137 -2.96 -19.15 -7.43
C GLU A 137 -2.69 -17.74 -7.98
N PRO A 138 -1.48 -17.19 -7.80
CA PRO A 138 -1.18 -15.82 -8.21
C PRO A 138 -1.16 -15.71 -9.74
N THR A 139 -1.97 -14.79 -10.28
CA THR A 139 -2.08 -14.52 -11.72
C THR A 139 -1.65 -13.08 -12.01
N THR A 140 -1.07 -12.80 -13.18
CA THR A 140 -0.65 -11.45 -13.61
C THR A 140 -1.73 -10.67 -14.36
N LEU A 141 -2.77 -11.36 -14.85
CA LEU A 141 -3.78 -10.81 -15.75
C LEU A 141 -4.58 -9.67 -15.13
N TYR A 142 -4.85 -9.73 -13.82
CA TYR A 142 -5.53 -8.64 -13.11
C TYR A 142 -4.68 -7.38 -13.10
N GLY A 143 -3.39 -7.49 -12.83
CA GLY A 143 -2.45 -6.38 -12.77
C GLY A 143 -2.31 -5.66 -14.11
N GLU A 144 -2.22 -6.42 -15.21
CA GLU A 144 -2.19 -5.87 -16.57
C GLU A 144 -3.46 -5.06 -16.89
N LYS A 145 -4.64 -5.61 -16.60
CA LYS A 145 -5.90 -4.88 -16.84
C LYS A 145 -6.09 -3.69 -15.93
N LEU A 146 -5.64 -3.76 -14.68
CA LEU A 146 -5.66 -2.62 -13.77
C LEU A 146 -4.70 -1.52 -14.24
N ARG A 147 -3.57 -1.90 -14.85
CA ARG A 147 -2.63 -0.97 -15.46
C ARG A 147 -3.23 -0.29 -16.69
N ASP A 148 -3.84 -1.05 -17.60
CA ASP A 148 -4.56 -0.51 -18.77
C ASP A 148 -5.57 0.55 -18.35
N GLN A 149 -6.34 0.29 -17.28
CA GLN A 149 -7.31 1.26 -16.77
C GLN A 149 -6.68 2.54 -16.19
N VAL A 150 -5.49 2.45 -15.59
CA VAL A 150 -4.77 3.65 -15.13
C VAL A 150 -4.25 4.44 -16.32
N GLU A 151 -3.82 3.76 -17.39
CA GLU A 151 -3.40 4.38 -18.64
C GLU A 151 -4.57 5.05 -19.37
N GLU A 152 -5.71 4.38 -19.52
CA GLU A 152 -6.95 4.96 -20.04
C GLU A 152 -7.36 6.19 -19.23
N ARG A 153 -7.24 6.13 -17.90
CA ARG A 153 -7.57 7.26 -17.03
C ARG A 153 -6.59 8.42 -17.16
N LEU A 154 -5.32 8.14 -17.43
CA LEU A 154 -4.33 9.17 -17.74
C LEU A 154 -4.70 9.87 -19.06
N ASN A 155 -4.97 9.07 -20.11
CA ASN A 155 -5.37 9.56 -21.42
C ASN A 155 -6.67 10.35 -21.37
N PHE A 156 -7.64 9.98 -20.52
CA PHE A 156 -8.87 10.77 -20.30
C PHE A 156 -8.58 12.21 -19.88
N TYR A 157 -7.53 12.44 -19.08
CA TYR A 157 -7.19 13.81 -18.66
C TYR A 157 -6.51 14.62 -19.77
N ASP A 158 -5.97 13.95 -20.79
CA ASP A 158 -5.30 14.58 -21.92
C ASP A 158 -6.25 14.76 -23.11
N THR A 159 -7.10 13.77 -23.40
CA THR A 159 -7.96 13.67 -24.61
C THR A 159 -9.45 13.78 -24.33
N GLY A 160 -9.90 13.50 -23.09
CA GLY A 160 -11.31 13.52 -22.71
C GLY A 160 -12.09 12.22 -22.96
N GLU A 161 -11.48 11.17 -23.51
CA GLU A 161 -12.17 9.88 -23.76
C GLU A 161 -12.50 9.10 -22.49
N ALA A 162 -13.77 8.74 -22.30
CA ALA A 162 -14.24 8.11 -21.08
C ALA A 162 -13.60 6.71 -20.88
N PRO A 163 -12.97 6.44 -19.72
CA PRO A 163 -12.37 5.14 -19.46
C PRO A 163 -13.43 4.06 -19.27
N ARG A 164 -13.05 2.81 -19.52
CA ARG A 164 -13.96 1.66 -19.38
C ARG A 164 -14.39 1.46 -17.93
N LYS A 165 -15.58 0.88 -17.72
CA LYS A 165 -16.06 0.56 -16.38
C LYS A 165 -15.23 -0.57 -15.77
N ASN A 166 -14.97 -0.48 -14.47
CA ASN A 166 -14.18 -1.48 -13.77
C ASN A 166 -14.83 -2.87 -13.76
N ILE A 167 -16.17 -2.91 -13.69
CA ILE A 167 -16.94 -4.16 -13.58
C ILE A 167 -16.69 -5.03 -14.82
N ASP A 168 -16.88 -4.44 -15.99
CA ASP A 168 -16.73 -5.11 -17.28
C ASP A 168 -15.32 -5.68 -17.46
N VAL A 169 -14.29 -4.91 -17.09
CA VAL A 169 -12.89 -5.36 -17.18
C VAL A 169 -12.60 -6.51 -16.20
N MET A 170 -13.12 -6.45 -14.97
CA MET A 170 -12.90 -7.52 -13.99
C MET A 170 -13.65 -8.81 -14.36
N GLU A 171 -14.84 -8.70 -14.93
CA GLU A 171 -15.58 -9.86 -15.45
C GLU A 171 -14.86 -10.53 -16.62
N LEU A 172 -14.27 -9.75 -17.53
CA LEU A 172 -13.46 -10.29 -18.62
C LEU A 172 -12.22 -11.04 -18.11
N VAL A 173 -11.55 -10.52 -17.07
CA VAL A 173 -10.42 -11.22 -16.46
C VAL A 173 -10.88 -12.52 -15.81
N ALA A 174 -11.98 -12.50 -15.05
CA ALA A 174 -12.52 -13.69 -14.42
C ALA A 174 -12.93 -14.76 -15.44
N LYS A 175 -13.46 -14.36 -16.61
CA LYS A 175 -13.75 -15.28 -17.73
C LYS A 175 -12.46 -15.86 -18.31
N SER A 176 -11.46 -15.03 -18.61
CA SER A 176 -10.18 -15.49 -19.16
C SER A 176 -9.41 -16.43 -18.23
N ILE A 177 -9.51 -16.25 -16.91
CA ILE A 177 -8.90 -17.15 -15.93
C ILE A 177 -9.65 -18.48 -15.88
N LYS A 178 -10.99 -18.46 -15.94
CA LYS A 178 -11.79 -19.69 -16.00
C LYS A 178 -11.53 -20.50 -17.25
N GLU A 179 -11.38 -19.83 -18.40
CA GLU A 179 -11.02 -20.47 -19.67
C GLU A 179 -9.63 -21.11 -19.58
N LYS A 180 -8.63 -20.39 -19.08
CA LYS A 180 -7.28 -20.94 -18.86
C LYS A 180 -7.23 -22.10 -17.86
N MET A 181 -8.02 -22.04 -16.78
CA MET A 181 -8.15 -23.15 -15.83
C MET A 181 -8.91 -24.35 -16.43
N ALA A 182 -9.83 -24.13 -17.36
CA ALA A 182 -10.54 -25.20 -18.04
C ALA A 182 -9.66 -25.89 -19.09
N GLU A 183 -8.82 -25.13 -19.79
CA GLU A 183 -7.81 -25.65 -20.72
C GLU A 183 -6.74 -26.46 -19.97
N ALA A 184 -6.22 -25.95 -18.84
CA ALA A 184 -5.23 -26.66 -18.02
C ALA A 184 -5.76 -27.98 -17.43
N LYS A 185 -7.07 -28.06 -17.10
CA LYS A 185 -7.72 -29.30 -16.67
C LYS A 185 -8.09 -30.25 -17.82
N GLY A 186 -8.10 -29.74 -19.06
CA GLY A 186 -8.35 -30.54 -20.25
C GLY A 186 -7.18 -31.46 -20.62
N ASP A 187 -5.96 -31.13 -20.19
CA ASP A 187 -4.74 -31.91 -20.46
C ASP A 187 -4.45 -32.99 -19.40
N GLU A 188 -5.01 -32.92 -18.18
CA GLU A 188 -4.78 -33.91 -17.12
C GLU A 188 -5.84 -35.04 -17.03
N ASP A 189 -7.05 -34.86 -17.58
CA ASP A 189 -8.14 -35.86 -17.53
C ASP A 189 -8.18 -36.80 -18.75
N GLY A 190 -7.00 -37.09 -19.30
CA GLY A 190 -6.78 -37.94 -20.46
C GLY A 190 -6.70 -39.45 -20.19
N GLU A 191 -6.94 -39.97 -18.98
CA GLU A 191 -7.00 -41.42 -18.76
C GLU A 191 -7.73 -41.79 -17.45
N GLY A 192 -9.05 -42.02 -17.48
CA GLY A 192 -9.72 -42.62 -16.32
C GLY A 192 -11.24 -42.52 -16.19
N LYS A 193 -11.96 -43.42 -16.87
CA LYS A 193 -13.31 -43.94 -16.47
C LYS A 193 -14.53 -43.01 -16.60
N LYS A 194 -15.02 -42.95 -17.84
CA LYS A 194 -16.45 -43.14 -18.16
C LYS A 194 -16.96 -44.46 -17.53
N LYS A 195 -17.78 -44.40 -16.46
CA LYS A 195 -18.91 -45.33 -16.20
C LYS A 195 -19.71 -44.95 -14.93
N LYS A 196 -20.66 -44.02 -15.07
CA LYS A 196 -22.03 -44.12 -14.52
C LYS A 196 -22.84 -42.86 -14.88
N LYS A 197 -23.56 -42.94 -16.01
CA LYS A 197 -24.69 -42.06 -16.32
C LYS A 197 -25.96 -42.92 -16.29
N LYS A 198 -27.05 -42.36 -15.75
CA LYS A 198 -28.46 -42.82 -15.75
C LYS A 198 -28.99 -43.63 -14.56
N LYS A 199 -29.53 -42.89 -13.58
CA LYS A 199 -30.90 -42.95 -13.00
C LYS A 199 -30.90 -41.85 -11.91
N LYS A 200 -31.81 -40.88 -11.79
CA LYS A 200 -33.26 -40.85 -12.05
C LYS A 200 -33.69 -39.35 -12.03
N LYS A 201 -34.59 -38.97 -12.94
CA LYS A 201 -35.29 -37.68 -12.99
C LYS A 201 -36.62 -37.81 -12.24
N ASP A 202 -37.12 -36.67 -11.73
CA ASP A 202 -38.46 -36.36 -11.19
C ASP A 202 -38.84 -36.80 -9.77
N LYS A 203 -39.01 -35.80 -8.86
CA LYS A 203 -40.33 -35.29 -8.43
C LYS A 203 -40.19 -34.24 -7.31
N THR A 204 -40.75 -33.05 -7.53
CA THR A 204 -41.34 -32.18 -6.49
C THR A 204 -42.60 -32.83 -5.90
N PRO A 205 -42.95 -32.54 -4.63
CA PRO A 205 -44.12 -31.68 -4.38
C PRO A 205 -43.92 -30.65 -3.24
N LYS A 206 -44.91 -29.75 -3.13
CA LYS A 206 -45.03 -28.56 -2.28
C LYS A 206 -45.95 -28.83 -1.08
N LYS A 207 -45.74 -28.04 0.01
CA LYS A 207 -46.64 -27.72 1.17
C LYS A 207 -46.84 -28.84 2.21
N SER A 208 -46.91 -28.61 3.53
CA SER A 208 -47.54 -27.56 4.37
C SER A 208 -46.95 -27.63 5.82
N ASP A 209 -46.58 -26.52 6.48
CA ASP A 209 -47.28 -25.78 7.57
C ASP A 209 -47.07 -26.28 9.02
N ALA A 210 -47.13 -25.33 9.96
CA ALA A 210 -47.08 -25.35 11.45
C ALA A 210 -45.67 -25.21 12.07
N ASP A 211 -45.25 -24.02 12.55
CA ASP A 211 -45.58 -23.35 13.82
C ASP A 211 -45.22 -24.16 15.07
N GLU A 212 -44.25 -23.67 15.85
CA GLU A 212 -44.44 -23.32 17.27
C GLU A 212 -43.20 -22.62 17.85
N ASP A 213 -43.47 -21.45 18.45
CA ASP A 213 -42.62 -20.68 19.34
C ASP A 213 -42.27 -21.46 20.63
N GLU A 214 -41.05 -21.28 21.16
CA GLU A 214 -40.84 -21.26 22.61
C GLU A 214 -39.72 -20.25 22.97
N GLU A 215 -40.13 -19.08 23.44
CA GLU A 215 -39.38 -18.29 24.41
C GLU A 215 -39.58 -18.90 25.81
N ILE A 216 -38.49 -19.17 26.53
CA ILE A 216 -38.49 -19.19 28.01
C ILE A 216 -37.28 -18.38 28.50
N GLN A 217 -37.60 -17.31 29.23
CA GLN A 217 -36.67 -16.51 30.04
C GLN A 217 -36.59 -17.04 31.49
N ALA A 218 -35.56 -16.53 32.21
CA ALA A 218 -35.33 -16.53 33.66
C ALA A 218 -34.55 -17.76 34.20
N GLU A 219 -33.52 -17.67 35.06
CA GLU A 219 -33.08 -16.66 36.04
C GLU A 219 -31.55 -16.67 36.26
N THR A 220 -31.01 -15.53 36.69
CA THR A 220 -29.69 -15.38 37.34
C THR A 220 -29.77 -15.70 38.84
N PRO A 221 -28.64 -16.09 39.48
CA PRO A 221 -28.04 -15.17 40.46
C PRO A 221 -26.51 -14.97 40.36
N LYS A 222 -26.10 -13.78 40.82
CA LYS A 222 -24.77 -13.13 40.89
C LYS A 222 -23.78 -13.93 41.78
N THR A 223 -22.44 -13.82 41.68
CA THR A 223 -21.63 -12.69 42.21
C THR A 223 -20.12 -12.78 41.87
N GLU A 224 -19.51 -11.59 41.71
CA GLU A 224 -18.16 -11.18 42.14
C GLU A 224 -16.88 -11.93 41.67
N LYS A 225 -16.19 -11.37 40.65
CA LYS A 225 -14.72 -11.09 40.61
C LYS A 225 -14.27 -10.76 39.19
N LYS A 226 -14.16 -9.47 38.82
CA LYS A 226 -13.20 -8.93 37.82
C LYS A 226 -13.42 -7.42 37.57
N LYS A 227 -13.15 -6.58 38.57
CA LYS A 227 -12.95 -5.13 38.37
C LYS A 227 -11.66 -4.57 38.98
N LYS A 228 -10.68 -5.42 39.30
CA LYS A 228 -9.40 -5.01 39.93
C LYS A 228 -8.13 -5.34 39.13
N LYS A 229 -8.20 -5.42 37.80
CA LYS A 229 -7.00 -5.69 36.96
C LYS A 229 -6.76 -4.72 35.81
N LYS A 230 -7.29 -3.48 35.89
CA LYS A 230 -7.13 -2.45 34.85
C LYS A 230 -6.52 -1.12 35.33
N LYS A 231 -5.82 -1.12 36.47
CA LYS A 231 -5.19 0.09 37.06
C LYS A 231 -3.72 -0.07 37.47
N ARG A 232 -2.99 -1.07 36.95
CA ARG A 232 -1.62 -1.37 37.42
C ARG A 232 -0.59 -1.67 36.33
N ALA A 233 -0.81 -1.22 35.09
CA ALA A 233 0.14 -1.46 33.98
C ALA A 233 0.57 -0.17 33.26
N LEU A 234 0.38 1.00 33.88
CA LEU A 234 0.68 2.31 33.28
C LEU A 234 1.72 3.12 34.06
N GLU A 235 2.40 2.53 35.06
CA GLU A 235 3.31 3.27 35.96
C GLU A 235 4.74 2.71 36.07
N GLU A 236 5.14 1.71 35.28
CA GLU A 236 6.43 1.01 35.50
C GLU A 236 7.41 1.04 34.31
N GLU A 237 7.46 2.13 33.54
CA GLU A 237 8.57 2.37 32.59
C GLU A 237 9.10 3.83 32.63
N ALA A 238 9.08 4.45 33.82
CA ALA A 238 9.60 5.80 34.02
C ALA A 238 10.60 5.86 35.19
N ALA A 239 11.66 5.06 35.19
CA ALA A 239 12.84 5.30 36.04
C ALA A 239 14.05 4.39 35.73
N ILE A 240 14.95 4.78 34.82
CA ILE A 240 16.43 4.59 34.95
C ILE A 240 17.14 5.77 34.22
N THR A 241 17.97 6.50 34.96
CA THR A 241 18.79 7.71 34.67
C THR A 241 20.12 7.37 33.93
N PRO A 242 21.08 8.28 33.57
CA PRO A 242 21.32 9.68 34.05
C PRO A 242 21.75 10.77 33.02
N GLU A 243 21.79 12.02 33.51
CA GLU A 243 22.42 13.22 32.89
C GLU A 243 23.96 13.14 32.80
N PRO A 244 24.65 14.08 32.10
CA PRO A 244 25.12 15.29 32.80
C PRO A 244 24.96 16.63 32.04
N SER A 245 24.45 17.62 32.79
CA SER A 245 24.89 19.02 32.94
C SER A 245 25.53 19.83 31.78
N ALA A 246 24.94 21.00 31.46
CA ALA A 246 25.61 22.33 31.56
C ALA A 246 24.66 23.52 31.28
N LYS A 247 24.51 24.40 32.30
CA LYS A 247 24.45 25.89 32.32
C LYS A 247 24.13 26.61 30.98
N LYS A 248 23.27 27.64 30.86
CA LYS A 248 23.10 28.82 31.74
C LYS A 248 21.91 29.68 31.26
N LYS A 249 21.24 30.29 32.24
CA LYS A 249 20.27 31.41 32.27
C LYS A 249 20.37 32.49 31.16
N LYS A 250 19.20 32.90 30.65
CA LYS A 250 18.45 34.17 30.92
C LYS A 250 17.90 34.88 29.65
N LYS A 251 16.56 35.01 29.67
CA LYS A 251 15.65 35.89 28.92
C LYS A 251 16.25 37.24 28.48
N ASP A 252 16.00 37.61 27.22
CA ASP A 252 15.53 38.96 26.91
C ASP A 252 14.50 39.00 25.76
N LYS A 253 13.65 40.02 25.80
CA LYS A 253 12.44 40.26 25.01
C LYS A 253 12.74 40.80 23.60
N SER A 254 12.05 40.28 22.58
CA SER A 254 11.56 41.06 21.42
C SER A 254 10.44 40.23 20.76
N SER A 255 9.37 40.73 20.16
CA SER A 255 8.91 42.07 19.83
C SER A 255 7.38 42.01 19.68
N LYS A 256 6.67 42.97 20.29
CA LYS A 256 5.22 43.13 20.23
C LYS A 256 4.94 44.21 19.18
N LYS A 257 4.69 43.85 17.92
CA LYS A 257 4.27 44.82 16.90
C LYS A 257 2.74 44.94 16.93
N LYS A 258 2.23 46.03 17.50
CA LYS A 258 0.82 46.42 17.39
C LYS A 258 0.72 47.94 17.23
N LYS A 259 0.13 48.36 16.10
CA LYS A 259 -0.53 49.65 15.82
C LYS A 259 0.43 50.86 15.74
N LYS A 260 0.20 51.88 14.92
CA LYS A 260 -1.03 52.43 14.31
C LYS A 260 -0.59 53.52 13.32
N LYS A 261 -1.43 53.79 12.29
CA LYS A 261 -1.74 55.11 11.67
C LYS A 261 -0.55 55.88 11.02
N SER A 262 -0.66 56.69 9.98
CA SER A 262 -1.74 57.27 9.17
C SER A 262 -1.08 58.25 8.18
N LEU A 263 -1.76 58.55 7.06
CA LEU A 263 -1.58 59.73 6.17
C LEU A 263 -0.28 59.69 5.34
N GLY A 264 -0.33 59.73 4.00
CA GLY A 264 -0.82 60.79 3.11
C GLY A 264 0.40 61.13 2.23
N GLY A 265 0.41 60.88 0.93
CA GLY A 265 -0.01 61.82 -0.11
C GLY A 265 1.20 62.61 -0.65
N GLY A 266 1.38 62.64 -1.98
CA GLY A 266 2.10 63.70 -2.68
C GLY A 266 3.56 63.45 -3.11
N ASP A 267 3.74 63.47 -4.43
CA ASP A 267 4.84 64.04 -5.22
C ASP A 267 6.32 63.75 -4.90
N ALA A 268 6.99 63.05 -5.83
CA ALA A 268 8.03 63.57 -6.72
C ALA A 268 8.59 62.44 -7.62
#